data_AF-A0A6N8TG21-F1
#
_entry.id   AF-A0A6N8TG21-F1
#
_cell.length_a   1.000
_cell.length_b   1.000
_cell.length_c   1.000
_cell.angle_alpha   90.00
_cell.angle_beta   90.00
_cell.angle_gamma   90.00
#
_symmetry.space_group_name_H-M   'P 1'
#
loop_
_entity.id
_entity.type
_entity.pdbx_description
1 polymer ?
#
loop_
_entity_poly.entity_id
_entity_poly.type
_entity_poly.pdbx_seq_one_letter_code
_entity_poly.pdbx_strand_id
1 'polypeptide(L)'
;VGVGILSLEASLAAFHNGIPTSFDVEGMGVRFDVPAAPDTPMLAALRSAGLARIDGTFRLAAEWSERQNTISLLEASVTTRDVGGVFLAGEVAKAGKALYSTDPAEAQAALSGLTIRFVTASIRDSGLRDLLAASIIKPDNDDPGERLAVLARIVAQTAFGTLYPSDDAGAVGAALKRFIAEGLKSIDVTVQAKTQPGIDLIDLLDSGGNLPDVLQRLRIDVEVN
;
A
#
# COMPACT_ATOMS: atom_id res chain seq x y z
N VAL A 1 -7.68 -7.63 -24.14
CA VAL A 1 -6.74 -7.26 -23.07
C VAL A 1 -5.86 -8.48 -22.83
N GLY A 2 -4.55 -8.38 -23.11
CA GLY A 2 -3.61 -9.45 -22.85
C GLY A 2 -2.98 -9.27 -21.47
N VAL A 3 -2.90 -10.35 -20.69
CA VAL A 3 -2.08 -10.42 -19.48
C VAL A 3 -1.05 -11.52 -19.70
N GLY A 4 0.22 -11.19 -19.50
CA GLY A 4 1.33 -12.14 -19.61
C GLY A 4 2.22 -12.07 -18.39
N ILE A 5 2.90 -13.16 -18.06
CA ILE A 5 3.92 -13.24 -17.02
C ILE A 5 5.11 -14.02 -17.59
N LEU A 6 6.33 -13.56 -17.31
CA LEU A 6 7.54 -14.21 -17.80
C LEU A 6 7.93 -15.37 -16.89
N SER A 7 7.98 -15.13 -15.58
CA SER A 7 8.28 -16.13 -14.56
C SER A 7 7.41 -15.90 -13.33
N LEU A 8 7.09 -17.00 -12.66
CA LEU A 8 6.42 -17.03 -11.37
C LEU A 8 7.18 -18.02 -10.49
N GLU A 9 7.73 -17.52 -9.39
CA GLU A 9 8.43 -18.31 -8.39
C GLU A 9 7.61 -18.29 -7.10
N ALA A 10 7.52 -19.44 -6.45
CA ALA A 10 6.82 -19.58 -5.18
C ALA A 10 7.62 -20.50 -4.26
N SER A 11 7.91 -20.02 -3.06
CA SER A 11 8.56 -20.74 -1.98
C SER A 11 7.61 -20.85 -0.80
N LEU A 12 7.42 -22.06 -0.30
CA LEU A 12 6.62 -22.35 0.90
C LEU A 12 7.51 -23.11 1.87
N ALA A 13 7.58 -22.62 3.11
CA ALA A 13 8.47 -23.16 4.13
C ALA A 13 7.85 -23.13 5.52
N ALA A 14 8.56 -23.71 6.48
CA ALA A 14 8.24 -23.72 7.90
C ALA A 14 6.77 -24.14 8.15
N PHE A 15 6.45 -25.43 8.00
CA PHE A 15 5.07 -25.87 8.12
C PHE A 15 4.66 -26.09 9.57
N HIS A 16 3.46 -25.62 9.95
CA HIS A 16 2.79 -25.96 11.18
C HIS A 16 1.46 -26.66 10.85
N ASN A 17 1.25 -27.87 11.38
CA ASN A 17 0.09 -28.71 11.03
C ASN A 17 -0.14 -28.90 9.52
N GLY A 18 0.95 -28.94 8.73
CA GLY A 18 0.87 -29.06 7.27
C GLY A 18 0.51 -27.76 6.53
N ILE A 19 0.37 -26.64 7.24
CA ILE A 19 0.11 -25.31 6.66
C ILE A 19 1.44 -24.52 6.65
N PRO A 20 1.86 -23.94 5.53
CA PRO A 20 3.10 -23.16 5.47
C PRO A 20 2.96 -21.89 6.34
N THR A 21 3.96 -21.63 7.17
CA THR A 21 4.01 -20.44 8.02
C THR A 21 5.02 -19.41 7.52
N SER A 22 5.72 -19.71 6.43
CA SER A 22 6.53 -18.78 5.66
C SER A 22 6.23 -19.00 4.18
N PHE A 23 6.01 -17.91 3.47
CA PHE A 23 5.84 -17.95 2.02
C PHE A 23 6.46 -16.72 1.35
N ASP A 24 6.88 -16.93 0.11
CA ASP A 24 7.43 -15.90 -0.78
C ASP A 24 6.98 -16.23 -2.19
N VAL A 25 6.29 -15.29 -2.83
CA VAL A 25 5.79 -15.42 -4.20
C VAL A 25 6.26 -14.21 -4.98
N GLU A 26 6.96 -14.45 -6.08
CA GLU A 26 7.48 -13.40 -6.94
C GLU A 26 7.08 -13.66 -8.39
N GLY A 27 6.58 -12.62 -9.06
CA GLY A 27 6.29 -12.64 -10.47
C GLY A 27 7.11 -11.61 -11.22
N MET A 28 7.81 -12.02 -12.27
CA MET A 28 8.60 -11.11 -13.11
C MET A 28 8.03 -11.01 -14.53
N GLY A 29 8.25 -9.86 -15.17
CA GLY A 29 7.82 -9.59 -16.53
C GLY A 29 6.30 -9.66 -16.69
N VAL A 30 5.58 -9.18 -15.67
CA VAL A 30 4.12 -9.07 -15.68
C VAL A 30 3.74 -7.95 -16.63
N ARG A 31 3.04 -8.31 -17.70
CA ARG A 31 2.62 -7.40 -18.75
C ARG A 31 1.12 -7.26 -18.75
N PHE A 32 0.67 -6.01 -18.71
CA PHE A 32 -0.73 -5.65 -18.83
C PHE A 32 -0.90 -4.68 -19.99
N ASP A 33 -1.72 -5.05 -20.97
CA ASP A 33 -2.11 -4.10 -22.02
C ASP A 33 -3.19 -3.18 -21.47
N VAL A 34 -2.92 -1.87 -21.45
CA VAL A 34 -3.92 -0.88 -21.06
C VAL A 34 -5.04 -0.92 -22.12
N PRO A 35 -6.34 -0.96 -21.79
CA PRO A 35 -7.41 -0.99 -22.80
C PRO A 35 -7.47 0.30 -23.62
N ALA A 36 -7.81 0.23 -24.92
CA ALA A 36 -7.92 1.41 -25.78
C ALA A 36 -9.08 2.34 -25.38
N ALA A 37 -10.15 1.75 -24.86
CA ALA A 37 -11.25 2.43 -24.19
C ALA A 37 -11.20 2.04 -22.69
N PRO A 38 -10.45 2.77 -21.86
CA PRO A 38 -10.34 2.49 -20.44
C PRO A 38 -11.66 2.78 -19.72
N ASP A 39 -12.01 1.90 -18.79
CA ASP A 39 -13.23 1.94 -17.97
C ASP A 39 -13.02 2.58 -16.59
N THR A 40 -11.76 2.85 -16.22
CA THR A 40 -11.40 3.53 -14.98
C THR A 40 -10.58 4.80 -15.24
N PRO A 41 -10.68 5.83 -14.37
CA PRO A 41 -9.86 7.04 -14.48
C PRO A 41 -8.35 6.78 -14.46
N MET A 42 -7.90 5.76 -13.72
CA MET A 42 -6.49 5.38 -13.66
C MET A 42 -6.00 4.82 -15.00
N LEU A 43 -6.76 3.93 -15.64
CA LEU A 43 -6.42 3.41 -16.96
C LEU A 43 -6.50 4.51 -18.04
N ALA A 44 -7.41 5.47 -17.89
CA ALA A 44 -7.49 6.65 -18.76
C ALA A 44 -6.24 7.54 -18.62
N ALA A 45 -5.76 7.78 -17.40
CA ALA A 45 -4.53 8.51 -17.13
C ALA A 45 -3.29 7.81 -17.74
N LEU A 46 -3.20 6.49 -17.61
CA LEU A 46 -2.14 5.69 -18.23
C LEU A 46 -2.17 5.85 -19.76
N ARG A 47 -3.36 5.78 -20.38
CA ARG A 47 -3.52 6.01 -21.83
C ARG A 47 -3.16 7.42 -22.25
N SER A 48 -3.58 8.46 -21.53
CA SER A 48 -3.27 9.85 -21.84
C SER A 48 -1.78 10.15 -21.69
N ALA A 49 -1.08 9.44 -20.81
CA ALA A 49 0.38 9.48 -20.68
C ALA A 49 1.12 8.69 -21.78
N GLY A 50 0.41 8.10 -22.74
CA GLY A 50 1.01 7.35 -23.85
C GLY A 50 1.36 5.89 -23.51
N LEU A 51 0.99 5.41 -22.33
CA LEU A 51 1.26 4.03 -21.91
C LEU A 51 0.17 3.10 -22.47
N ALA A 52 0.52 2.35 -23.52
CA ALA A 52 -0.33 1.31 -24.08
C ALA A 52 -0.14 -0.05 -23.36
N ARG A 53 0.96 -0.21 -22.63
CA ARG A 53 1.34 -1.43 -21.91
C ARG A 53 2.10 -1.06 -20.65
N ILE A 54 1.89 -1.83 -19.59
CA ILE A 54 2.66 -1.79 -18.35
C ILE A 54 3.48 -3.08 -18.28
N ASP A 55 4.77 -2.98 -17.97
CA ASP A 55 5.65 -4.11 -17.64
C ASP A 55 6.17 -3.92 -16.21
N GLY A 56 6.12 -4.98 -15.41
CA GLY A 56 6.47 -4.90 -14.01
C GLY A 56 6.78 -6.24 -13.34
N THR A 57 7.00 -6.15 -12.05
CA THR A 57 7.22 -7.25 -11.13
C THR A 57 6.28 -7.09 -9.94
N PHE A 58 5.95 -8.20 -9.28
CA PHE A 58 5.33 -8.19 -7.97
C PHE A 58 6.02 -9.18 -7.06
N ARG A 59 5.95 -8.92 -5.76
CA ARG A 59 6.44 -9.84 -4.73
C ARG A 59 5.51 -9.80 -3.53
N LEU A 60 5.24 -10.96 -2.94
CA LEU A 60 4.48 -11.11 -1.71
C LEU A 60 5.18 -12.11 -0.80
N ALA A 61 5.70 -11.63 0.32
CA ALA A 61 6.44 -12.42 1.28
C ALA A 61 5.97 -12.15 2.71
N ALA A 62 5.69 -13.21 3.45
CA ALA A 62 5.35 -13.12 4.87
C ALA A 62 5.86 -14.33 5.64
N GLU A 63 6.08 -14.11 6.94
CA GLU A 63 6.54 -15.15 7.86
C GLU A 63 5.84 -15.04 9.21
N TRP A 64 5.61 -16.18 9.85
CA TRP A 64 5.06 -16.28 11.18
C TRP A 64 6.14 -16.67 12.19
N SER A 65 6.09 -16.01 13.34
CA SER A 65 6.96 -16.27 14.48
C SER A 65 6.13 -16.79 15.64
N GLU A 66 6.22 -18.10 15.91
CA GLU A 66 5.58 -18.72 17.07
C GLU A 66 6.06 -18.07 18.38
N ARG A 67 7.37 -17.79 18.46
CA ARG A 67 8.01 -17.22 19.65
C ARG A 67 7.49 -15.81 19.95
N GLN A 68 7.29 -15.00 18.92
CA GLN A 68 6.85 -13.61 19.08
C GLN A 68 5.33 -13.46 19.03
N ASN A 69 4.61 -14.52 18.62
CA ASN A 69 3.16 -14.51 18.41
C ASN A 69 2.76 -13.43 17.37
N THR A 70 3.52 -13.39 16.27
CA THR A 70 3.40 -12.37 15.20
C THR A 70 3.47 -12.97 13.81
N ILE A 71 2.88 -12.27 12.83
CA ILE A 71 3.12 -12.44 11.41
C ILE A 71 3.78 -11.16 10.91
N SER A 72 4.95 -11.29 10.30
CA SER A 72 5.65 -10.22 9.59
C SER A 72 5.26 -10.27 8.13
N LEU A 73 4.64 -9.21 7.62
CA LEU A 73 4.57 -8.94 6.18
C LEU A 73 5.91 -8.33 5.78
N LEU A 74 6.78 -9.16 5.20
CA LEU A 74 8.12 -8.74 4.79
C LEU A 74 8.03 -7.80 3.59
N GLU A 75 7.18 -8.16 2.63
CA GLU A 75 6.95 -7.35 1.43
C GLU A 75 5.62 -7.71 0.78
N ALA A 76 4.83 -6.73 0.40
CA ALA A 76 3.87 -6.82 -0.69
C ALA A 76 4.15 -5.67 -1.64
N SER A 77 4.64 -5.96 -2.84
CA SER A 77 5.07 -4.94 -3.77
C SER A 77 4.59 -5.18 -5.18
N VAL A 78 4.44 -4.06 -5.90
CA VAL A 78 4.28 -4.02 -7.34
C VAL A 78 5.20 -2.94 -7.85
N THR A 79 6.13 -3.28 -8.73
CA THR A 79 7.04 -2.33 -9.37
C THR A 79 6.83 -2.38 -10.87
N THR A 80 6.80 -1.23 -11.50
CA THR A 80 6.65 -1.10 -12.95
C THR A 80 7.85 -0.33 -13.49
N ARG A 81 8.22 -0.65 -14.73
CA ARG A 81 9.37 -0.03 -15.36
C ARG A 81 9.21 1.49 -15.54
N ASP A 82 8.05 1.92 -16.05
CA ASP A 82 7.86 3.28 -16.58
C ASP A 82 6.92 4.16 -15.72
N VAL A 83 6.44 3.67 -14.57
CA VAL A 83 5.59 4.45 -13.67
C VAL A 83 6.20 4.54 -12.27
N GLY A 84 6.44 3.42 -11.63
CA GLY A 84 6.93 3.42 -10.25
C GLY A 84 6.66 2.12 -9.55
N GLY A 85 6.88 2.13 -8.23
CA GLY A 85 6.60 0.99 -7.37
C GLY A 85 5.84 1.37 -6.11
N VAL A 86 5.00 0.46 -5.65
CA VAL A 86 4.38 0.49 -4.33
C VAL A 86 4.89 -0.69 -3.54
N PHE A 87 5.28 -0.46 -2.29
CA PHE A 87 5.76 -1.48 -1.37
C PHE A 87 5.00 -1.35 -0.06
N LEU A 88 4.64 -2.48 0.52
CA LEU A 88 3.99 -2.58 1.82
C LEU A 88 4.78 -3.57 2.68
N ALA A 89 5.01 -3.20 3.93
CA ALA A 89 5.55 -4.07 4.96
C ALA A 89 4.80 -3.83 6.26
N GLY A 90 4.80 -4.79 7.19
CA GLY A 90 4.06 -4.62 8.44
C GLY A 90 4.18 -5.79 9.39
N GLU A 91 3.58 -5.63 10.57
CA GLU A 91 3.52 -6.67 11.58
C GLU A 91 2.11 -6.81 12.17
N VAL A 92 1.61 -8.03 12.16
CA VAL A 92 0.40 -8.45 12.86
C VAL A 92 0.81 -9.20 14.12
N ALA A 93 0.15 -8.91 15.23
CA ALA A 93 0.35 -9.54 16.52
C ALA A 93 -0.86 -10.36 16.96
N LYS A 94 -0.67 -11.11 18.05
CA LYS A 94 -1.60 -12.15 18.52
C LYS A 94 -1.81 -13.27 17.50
N ALA A 95 -0.86 -13.44 16.59
CA ALA A 95 -0.89 -14.50 15.60
C ALA A 95 -0.45 -15.81 16.23
N GLY A 96 -1.35 -16.48 16.94
CA GLY A 96 -1.05 -17.71 17.68
C GLY A 96 -1.09 -18.96 16.80
N LYS A 97 -0.66 -20.10 17.36
CA LYS A 97 -0.70 -21.40 16.67
C LYS A 97 -2.09 -21.77 16.15
N ALA A 98 -3.13 -21.31 16.83
CA ALA A 98 -4.53 -21.54 16.47
C ALA A 98 -4.87 -21.05 15.04
N LEU A 99 -4.16 -20.05 14.50
CA LEU A 99 -4.29 -19.62 13.10
C LEU A 99 -3.97 -20.75 12.10
N TYR A 100 -3.13 -21.69 12.51
CA TYR A 100 -2.68 -22.83 11.75
C TYR A 100 -3.32 -24.12 12.26
N SER A 101 -4.50 -24.04 12.88
CA SER A 101 -5.28 -25.21 13.25
C SER A 101 -5.84 -25.89 12.01
N THR A 102 -6.00 -27.21 12.09
CA THR A 102 -6.73 -27.99 11.08
C THR A 102 -8.24 -27.93 11.29
N ASP A 103 -8.69 -27.42 12.44
CA ASP A 103 -10.10 -27.07 12.69
C ASP A 103 -10.37 -25.64 12.16
N PRO A 104 -11.22 -25.48 11.12
CA PRO A 104 -11.55 -24.17 10.58
C PRO A 104 -12.19 -23.22 11.59
N ALA A 105 -12.94 -23.73 12.57
CA ALA A 105 -13.58 -22.90 13.58
C ALA A 105 -12.55 -22.30 14.55
N GLU A 106 -11.53 -23.07 14.92
CA GLU A 106 -10.42 -22.59 15.75
C GLU A 106 -9.56 -21.57 14.99
N ALA A 107 -9.25 -21.83 13.72
CA ALA A 107 -8.52 -20.89 12.87
C ALA A 107 -9.29 -19.58 12.67
N GLN A 108 -10.60 -19.65 12.42
CA GLN A 108 -11.44 -18.47 12.29
C GLN A 108 -11.55 -17.67 13.59
N ALA A 109 -11.68 -18.35 14.74
CA ALA A 109 -11.67 -17.68 16.04
C ALA A 109 -10.34 -16.97 16.29
N ALA A 110 -9.21 -17.59 15.92
CA ALA A 110 -7.89 -16.98 16.04
C ALA A 110 -7.71 -15.75 15.14
N LEU A 111 -8.26 -15.76 13.92
CA LEU A 111 -8.24 -14.61 13.00
C LEU A 111 -8.93 -13.37 13.61
N SER A 112 -10.00 -13.57 14.38
CA SER A 112 -10.75 -12.46 14.99
C SER A 112 -10.00 -11.74 16.10
N GLY A 113 -8.95 -12.36 16.66
CA GLY A 113 -8.14 -11.77 17.73
C GLY A 113 -6.90 -11.03 17.25
N LEU A 114 -6.67 -10.94 15.94
CA LEU A 114 -5.46 -10.35 15.37
C LEU A 114 -5.43 -8.84 15.54
N THR A 115 -4.24 -8.32 15.82
CA THR A 115 -4.03 -6.88 15.94
C THR A 115 -2.89 -6.42 15.05
N ILE A 116 -3.05 -5.33 14.31
CA ILE A 116 -1.98 -4.70 13.54
C ILE A 116 -1.13 -3.83 14.46
N ARG A 117 0.19 -4.05 14.46
CA ARG A 117 1.15 -3.19 15.18
C ARG A 117 1.60 -2.02 14.33
N PHE A 118 2.01 -2.28 13.10
CA PHE A 118 2.36 -1.24 12.16
C PHE A 118 2.20 -1.71 10.71
N VAL A 119 2.07 -0.75 9.82
CA VAL A 119 2.15 -0.90 8.37
C VAL A 119 2.97 0.24 7.82
N THR A 120 3.93 -0.07 6.97
CA THR A 120 4.68 0.91 6.19
C THR A 120 4.28 0.77 4.73
N ALA A 121 3.93 1.90 4.12
CA ALA A 121 3.66 2.02 2.71
C ALA A 121 4.68 2.94 2.05
N SER A 122 5.36 2.44 1.04
CA SER A 122 6.36 3.17 0.27
C SER A 122 5.91 3.33 -1.17
N ILE A 123 6.02 4.54 -1.70
CA ILE A 123 5.80 4.83 -3.11
C ILE A 123 7.14 5.29 -3.68
N ARG A 124 7.55 4.68 -4.79
CA ARG A 124 8.79 4.99 -5.52
C ARG A 124 8.45 5.50 -6.91
N ASP A 125 9.04 6.63 -7.28
CA ASP A 125 8.82 7.28 -8.58
C ASP A 125 9.85 6.83 -9.62
N SER A 126 9.36 6.28 -10.73
CA SER A 126 10.14 6.06 -11.96
C SER A 126 9.45 6.66 -13.21
N GLY A 127 8.48 7.57 -13.02
CA GLY A 127 7.62 8.12 -14.07
C GLY A 127 6.20 8.48 -13.60
N LEU A 128 5.86 8.18 -12.34
CA LEU A 128 4.57 8.45 -11.71
C LEU A 128 4.27 9.95 -11.70
N ARG A 129 5.27 10.80 -11.46
CA ARG A 129 5.09 12.26 -11.47
C ARG A 129 4.70 12.77 -12.85
N ASP A 130 5.37 12.28 -13.90
CA ASP A 130 5.07 12.65 -15.29
C ASP A 130 3.66 12.18 -15.68
N LEU A 131 3.27 10.99 -15.24
CA LEU A 131 1.93 10.45 -15.42
C LEU A 131 0.87 11.30 -14.71
N LEU A 132 1.08 11.64 -13.44
CA LEU A 132 0.18 12.50 -12.67
C LEU A 132 0.04 13.88 -13.33
N ALA A 133 1.14 14.47 -13.80
CA ALA A 133 1.13 15.74 -14.51
C ALA A 133 0.38 15.65 -15.85
N ALA A 134 0.44 14.51 -16.56
CA ALA A 134 -0.28 14.29 -17.81
C ALA A 134 -1.79 14.04 -17.62
N SER A 135 -2.20 13.47 -16.48
CA SER A 135 -3.61 13.16 -16.18
C SER A 135 -4.50 14.36 -15.83
N ILE A 136 -3.91 15.53 -15.55
CA ILE A 136 -4.65 16.73 -15.14
C ILE A 136 -4.99 17.53 -16.40
N ILE A 137 -6.25 17.44 -16.82
CA ILE A 137 -6.82 18.19 -17.94
C ILE A 137 -6.96 19.66 -17.51
N LYS A 138 -6.36 20.59 -18.27
CA LYS A 138 -6.50 22.05 -18.03
C LYS A 138 -7.73 22.63 -18.74
N PRO A 139 -8.27 23.75 -18.23
CA PRO A 139 -8.50 24.94 -19.03
C PRO A 139 -7.28 25.87 -18.88
N ASP A 140 -6.54 26.03 -19.97
CA ASP A 140 -5.47 27.02 -20.19
C ASP A 140 -4.14 26.90 -19.38
N ASN A 141 -3.14 26.41 -20.11
CA ASN A 141 -1.71 26.74 -20.06
C ASN A 141 -0.99 27.09 -18.73
N ASP A 142 -0.85 26.15 -17.78
CA ASP A 142 0.15 26.28 -16.68
C ASP A 142 1.08 25.07 -16.38
N ASP A 143 2.28 25.37 -15.89
CA ASP A 143 3.44 24.49 -15.62
C ASP A 143 3.13 23.10 -14.97
N PRO A 144 3.87 22.01 -15.30
CA PRO A 144 3.72 20.70 -14.66
C PRO A 144 3.78 20.72 -13.13
N GLY A 145 4.60 21.58 -12.52
CA GLY A 145 4.69 21.75 -11.08
C GLY A 145 3.41 22.33 -10.47
N GLU A 146 2.73 23.25 -11.16
CA GLU A 146 1.48 23.85 -10.68
C GLU A 146 0.31 22.86 -10.71
N ARG A 147 0.21 22.00 -11.74
CA ARG A 147 -0.80 20.94 -11.81
C ARG A 147 -0.68 19.98 -10.63
N LEU A 148 0.55 19.58 -10.38
CA LEU A 148 0.95 18.70 -9.29
C LEU A 148 0.67 19.32 -7.90
N ALA A 149 0.87 20.64 -7.74
CA ALA A 149 0.49 21.38 -6.54
C ALA A 149 -1.03 21.43 -6.32
N VAL A 150 -1.84 21.55 -7.38
CA VAL A 150 -3.31 21.51 -7.30
C VAL A 150 -3.80 20.14 -6.86
N LEU A 151 -3.24 19.05 -7.40
CA LEU A 151 -3.60 17.69 -7.00
C LEU A 151 -3.27 17.43 -5.53
N ALA A 152 -2.06 17.81 -5.09
CA ALA A 152 -1.66 17.69 -3.70
C ALA A 152 -2.57 18.51 -2.76
N ARG A 153 -3.06 19.67 -3.21
CA ARG A 153 -4.05 20.49 -2.49
C ARG A 153 -5.42 19.84 -2.42
N ILE A 154 -5.86 19.12 -3.46
CA ILE A 154 -7.13 18.37 -3.45
C ILE A 154 -7.02 17.18 -2.49
N VAL A 155 -5.97 16.36 -2.62
CA VAL A 155 -5.74 15.18 -1.77
C VAL A 155 -5.64 15.58 -0.29
N ALA A 156 -4.89 16.63 0.02
CA ALA A 156 -4.78 17.13 1.39
C ALA A 156 -6.13 17.61 1.96
N GLN A 157 -6.98 18.24 1.14
CA GLN A 157 -8.30 18.72 1.58
C GLN A 157 -9.37 17.63 1.67
N THR A 158 -9.29 16.57 0.86
CA THR A 158 -10.32 15.51 0.80
C THR A 158 -10.00 14.29 1.67
N ALA A 159 -8.73 13.89 1.78
CA ALA A 159 -8.38 12.65 2.48
C ALA A 159 -8.04 12.85 3.97
N PHE A 160 -7.52 14.02 4.36
CA PHE A 160 -6.93 14.19 5.70
C PHE A 160 -7.56 15.33 6.52
N GLY A 161 -8.00 16.43 5.89
CA GLY A 161 -8.55 17.59 6.60
C GLY A 161 -9.89 17.39 7.32
N THR A 162 -10.66 16.36 6.95
CA THR A 162 -11.96 16.02 7.57
C THR A 162 -11.93 14.76 8.43
N LEU A 163 -10.93 13.88 8.25
CA LEU A 163 -10.86 12.59 8.93
C LEU A 163 -9.90 12.60 10.13
N TYR A 164 -8.95 13.53 10.20
CA TYR A 164 -7.92 13.56 11.25
C TYR A 164 -7.47 14.99 11.58
N PRO A 165 -8.01 15.63 12.64
CA PRO A 165 -7.42 16.85 13.19
C PRO A 165 -6.25 16.48 14.10
N SER A 166 -5.13 16.09 13.50
CA SER A 166 -3.87 15.94 14.21
C SER A 166 -2.73 16.51 13.36
N ASP A 167 -1.66 16.92 14.03
CA ASP A 167 -0.42 17.41 13.41
C ASP A 167 0.14 16.43 12.35
N ASP A 168 -0.14 15.12 12.47
CA ASP A 168 0.39 14.10 11.55
C ASP A 168 -0.30 14.08 10.16
N ALA A 169 -1.58 14.46 10.07
CA ALA A 169 -2.28 14.59 8.78
C ALA A 169 -1.65 15.71 7.92
N GLY A 170 -1.25 16.80 8.59
CA GLY A 170 -0.50 17.88 7.96
C GLY A 170 0.86 17.41 7.43
N ALA A 171 1.54 16.54 8.18
CA ALA A 171 2.84 15.98 7.80
C ALA A 171 2.76 15.12 6.53
N VAL A 172 1.77 14.22 6.41
CA VAL A 172 1.54 13.42 5.19
C VAL A 172 1.26 14.32 3.99
N GLY A 173 0.38 15.32 4.15
CA GLY A 173 0.05 16.27 3.09
C GLY A 173 1.26 17.12 2.66
N ALA A 174 2.10 17.55 3.61
CA ALA A 174 3.32 18.29 3.33
C ALA A 174 4.36 17.41 2.63
N ALA A 175 4.57 16.18 3.10
CA ALA A 175 5.47 15.20 2.48
C ALA A 175 5.05 14.87 1.05
N LEU A 176 3.76 14.63 0.80
CA LEU A 176 3.24 14.39 -0.54
C LEU A 176 3.49 15.59 -1.47
N LYS A 177 3.26 16.81 -0.97
CA LYS A 177 3.58 18.04 -1.72
C LYS A 177 5.07 18.12 -2.07
N ARG A 178 5.96 17.84 -1.11
CA ARG A 178 7.42 17.87 -1.31
C ARG A 178 7.87 16.79 -2.30
N PHE A 179 7.40 15.55 -2.13
CA PHE A 179 7.67 14.45 -3.06
C PHE A 179 7.34 14.83 -4.51
N ILE A 180 6.18 15.45 -4.68
CA ILE A 180 5.68 15.90 -5.97
C ILE A 180 6.47 17.12 -6.52
N ALA A 181 6.64 18.18 -5.72
CA ALA A 181 7.19 19.47 -6.17
C ALA A 181 8.72 19.48 -6.25
N GLU A 182 9.40 18.83 -5.31
CA GLU A 182 10.87 18.72 -5.28
C GLU A 182 11.38 17.56 -6.14
N GLY A 183 10.47 16.68 -6.57
CA GLY A 183 10.80 15.56 -7.46
C GLY A 183 11.61 14.46 -6.79
N LEU A 184 11.24 14.16 -5.55
CA LEU A 184 11.88 13.14 -4.73
C LEU A 184 11.60 11.74 -5.30
N LYS A 185 12.48 10.79 -4.97
CA LYS A 185 12.45 9.44 -5.53
C LYS A 185 11.50 8.52 -4.79
N SER A 186 11.24 8.77 -3.51
CA SER A 186 10.29 8.00 -2.73
C SER A 186 9.66 8.78 -1.59
N ILE A 187 8.48 8.31 -1.19
CA ILE A 187 7.80 8.68 0.03
C ILE A 187 7.44 7.41 0.80
N ASP A 188 7.78 7.40 2.08
CA ASP A 188 7.53 6.31 3.00
C ASP A 188 6.58 6.81 4.09
N VAL A 189 5.45 6.12 4.26
CA VAL A 189 4.43 6.43 5.27
C VAL A 189 4.30 5.23 6.19
N THR A 190 4.67 5.37 7.45
CA THR A 190 4.50 4.35 8.47
C THR A 190 3.36 4.72 9.40
N VAL A 191 2.41 3.81 9.54
CA VAL A 191 1.30 3.92 10.49
C VAL A 191 1.51 2.87 11.57
N GLN A 192 1.58 3.30 12.83
CA GLN A 192 1.90 2.44 13.96
C GLN A 192 0.92 2.62 15.11
N ALA A 193 0.51 1.53 15.76
CA ALA A 193 -0.32 1.56 16.94
C ALA A 193 0.47 2.16 18.12
N LYS A 194 -0.13 3.14 18.81
CA LYS A 194 0.44 3.75 20.02
C LYS A 194 0.44 2.80 21.21
N THR A 195 -0.41 1.78 21.20
CA THR A 195 -0.59 0.84 22.30
C THR A 195 -0.33 -0.59 21.87
N GLN A 196 0.25 -1.38 22.78
CA GLN A 196 0.34 -2.83 22.61
C GLN A 196 -0.99 -3.49 22.99
N PRO A 197 -1.38 -4.59 22.33
CA PRO A 197 -0.63 -5.34 21.31
C PRO A 197 -0.81 -4.83 19.87
N GLY A 198 -1.63 -3.79 19.64
CA GLY A 198 -1.90 -3.19 18.34
C GLY A 198 -3.33 -2.63 18.25
N ILE A 199 -3.78 -2.33 17.04
CA ILE A 199 -5.20 -2.07 16.72
C ILE A 199 -5.84 -3.37 16.24
N ASP A 200 -7.03 -3.69 16.72
CA ASP A 200 -7.76 -4.87 16.27
C ASP A 200 -8.04 -4.80 14.76
N LEU A 201 -7.79 -5.91 14.05
CA LEU A 201 -7.94 -5.95 12.60
C LEU A 201 -9.41 -5.78 12.18
N ILE A 202 -10.35 -6.34 12.94
CA ILE A 202 -11.78 -6.21 12.65
C ILE A 202 -12.23 -4.77 12.91
N ASP A 203 -11.81 -4.16 14.03
CA ASP A 203 -12.11 -2.74 14.31
C ASP A 203 -11.60 -1.81 13.20
N LEU A 204 -10.45 -2.13 12.59
CA LEU A 204 -9.90 -1.36 11.48
C LEU A 204 -10.75 -1.50 10.20
N LEU A 205 -11.19 -2.72 9.89
CA LEU A 205 -11.95 -3.03 8.67
C LEU A 205 -13.43 -2.60 8.76
N ASP A 206 -14.02 -2.62 9.96
CA ASP A 206 -15.41 -2.24 10.23
C ASP A 206 -15.55 -0.76 10.65
N SER A 207 -14.51 0.05 10.44
CA SER A 207 -14.41 1.44 10.94
C SER A 207 -15.39 2.46 10.31
N GLY A 208 -16.43 1.99 9.61
CA GLY A 208 -17.51 2.80 9.03
C GLY A 208 -18.30 3.68 10.00
N GLY A 209 -18.06 3.60 11.32
CA GLY A 209 -18.61 4.51 12.34
C GLY A 209 -17.63 5.05 13.40
N ASN A 210 -16.45 4.44 13.59
CA ASN A 210 -15.52 4.76 14.71
C ASN A 210 -14.11 5.17 14.25
N LEU A 211 -13.96 5.55 12.98
CA LEU A 211 -12.68 5.97 12.41
C LEU A 211 -11.93 7.03 13.25
N PRO A 212 -12.56 8.07 13.82
CA PRO A 212 -11.86 9.04 14.66
C PRO A 212 -11.14 8.42 15.88
N ASP A 213 -11.76 7.45 16.55
CA ASP A 213 -11.20 6.80 17.74
C ASP A 213 -10.03 5.87 17.38
N VAL A 214 -10.16 5.15 16.27
CA VAL A 214 -9.07 4.32 15.73
C VAL A 214 -7.86 5.19 15.39
N LEU A 215 -8.08 6.32 14.73
CA LEU A 215 -7.01 7.23 14.32
C LEU A 215 -6.27 7.85 15.53
N GLN A 216 -6.95 8.17 16.63
CA GLN A 216 -6.28 8.69 17.84
C GLN A 216 -5.28 7.69 18.45
N ARG A 217 -5.49 6.39 18.23
CA ARG A 217 -4.63 5.31 18.70
C ARG A 217 -3.47 5.00 17.76
N LEU A 218 -3.36 5.72 16.63
CA LEU A 218 -2.31 5.57 15.64
C LEU A 218 -1.32 6.74 15.70
N ARG A 219 -0.05 6.44 15.44
CA ARG A 219 1.01 7.39 15.11
C ARG A 219 1.30 7.25 13.62
N ILE A 220 1.51 8.38 12.94
CA ILE A 220 1.91 8.39 11.54
C ILE A 220 3.29 9.06 11.45
N ASP A 221 4.25 8.33 10.89
CA ASP A 221 5.59 8.81 10.60
C ASP A 221 5.75 8.87 9.08
N VAL A 222 6.31 9.96 8.57
CA VAL A 222 6.47 10.17 7.13
C VAL A 222 7.89 10.59 6.81
N GLU A 223 8.48 9.91 5.84
CA GLU A 223 9.82 10.18 5.34
C GLU A 223 9.76 10.38 3.82
N VAL A 224 10.56 11.32 3.31
CA VAL A 224 10.69 11.58 1.88
C VAL A 224 12.16 11.58 1.50
N ASN A 225 12.47 10.93 0.38
CA ASN A 225 13.83 10.62 -0.06
C ASN A 225 14.00 10.87 -1.56
#